data_AF-A0A5N6TRS1-F1
#
_entry.id   AF-A0A5N6TRS1-F1
#
_cell.length_a   1.000
_cell.length_b   1.000
_cell.length_c   1.000
_cell.angle_alpha   90.00
_cell.angle_beta   90.00
_cell.angle_gamma   90.00
#
_symmetry.space_group_name_H-M   'P 1'
#
loop_
_entity.id
_entity.type
_entity.pdbx_description
1 polymer ?
#
loop_
_entity_poly.entity_id
_entity_poly.type
_entity_poly.pdbx_seq_one_letter_code
_entity_poly.pdbx_strand_id
1 'polypeptide(L)'
;MTNQTLHGLCPPPFFQESFFPSAGGFVDGRYCADLPVSDGMVSCCIPCPISAWMYGDDISQKARSASWISVAVLPLCIFLLVSYAVLPVKWTHRHYLSICFTIGICLMEIAFIIPLGAKPDQCYNDITPNDMHSTMSCAWSGAMLLFGGWAVVTWSLIRTVAFHLQVCWEVILGPKFMWGAFICGWGIPAIGITVMLILTGVSFRFGEMCHINIKHGVQDYWAPVMAISAAALILQLATMVYCIHVYVRSIFDKSDSSTNSSALPSYSASVRTVTARQAYRRIRRVLQLQWRGVALVLIIIGNVIYFAVVFIKIDAKMKITKDNIHKAQPWLICLMVSRGDKYKCLDEAKKLGPNEATLLALLILLSLVGLWNFVLFARPSMFLGWADLIKTKVQQRHEFVSADARNRSPDTRTYEMLESSGLPVTKTPEPIVRSPTPSRAISPEGKSYGREARYVRPSMSFSSPRPPSATQGREWDPQETFASAHQHQPSR
;
A
#
# COMPACT_ATOMS: atom_id res chain seq x y z
N MET A 1 11.07 -22.64 -55.26
CA MET A 1 10.12 -22.24 -54.20
C MET A 1 9.50 -20.93 -54.62
N THR A 2 8.34 -21.00 -55.27
CA THR A 2 7.60 -19.84 -55.79
C THR A 2 7.16 -18.95 -54.64
N ASN A 3 7.45 -17.65 -54.77
CA ASN A 3 7.03 -16.55 -53.89
C ASN A 3 5.48 -16.49 -53.87
N GLN A 4 4.82 -17.38 -53.13
CA GLN A 4 3.41 -17.22 -52.82
C GLN A 4 3.33 -16.05 -51.86
N THR A 5 2.87 -14.90 -52.34
CA THR A 5 2.60 -13.74 -51.50
C THR A 5 1.64 -14.19 -50.39
N LEU A 6 2.06 -14.12 -49.12
CA LEU A 6 1.27 -14.48 -47.93
C LEU A 6 -0.08 -13.72 -47.85
N HIS A 7 -0.26 -12.71 -48.70
CA HIS A 7 -1.49 -11.98 -48.92
C HIS A 7 -2.61 -12.83 -49.55
N GLY A 8 -2.29 -13.81 -50.41
CA GLY A 8 -3.30 -14.64 -51.06
C GLY A 8 -4.36 -13.84 -51.81
N LEU A 9 -5.63 -14.05 -51.46
CA LEU A 9 -6.78 -13.31 -51.98
C LEU A 9 -7.07 -12.00 -51.23
N CYS A 10 -6.35 -11.73 -50.14
CA CYS A 10 -6.49 -10.50 -49.36
C CYS A 10 -5.69 -9.36 -50.02
N PRO A 11 -6.27 -8.15 -50.13
CA PRO A 11 -5.54 -7.02 -50.67
C PRO A 11 -4.41 -6.59 -49.71
N PRO A 12 -3.22 -6.22 -50.22
CA PRO A 12 -2.15 -5.68 -49.37
C PRO A 12 -2.63 -4.45 -48.57
N PRO A 13 -2.23 -4.29 -47.29
CA PRO A 13 -1.23 -5.05 -46.55
C PRO A 13 -1.77 -6.28 -45.79
N PHE A 14 -3.04 -6.65 -45.98
CA PHE A 14 -3.67 -7.71 -45.21
C PHE A 14 -3.16 -9.10 -45.65
N PHE A 15 -3.11 -10.02 -44.70
CA PHE A 15 -2.64 -11.39 -44.91
C PHE A 15 -3.79 -12.39 -44.84
N GLN A 16 -3.75 -13.44 -45.64
CA GLN A 16 -4.78 -14.48 -45.63
C GLN A 16 -4.52 -15.46 -44.49
N GLU A 17 -5.50 -15.63 -43.60
CA GLU A 17 -5.32 -16.41 -42.36
C GLU A 17 -4.94 -17.87 -42.62
N SER A 18 -5.48 -18.48 -43.67
CA SER A 18 -5.27 -19.90 -43.99
C SER A 18 -3.84 -20.28 -44.33
N PHE A 19 -2.95 -19.31 -44.58
CA PHE A 19 -1.53 -19.55 -44.82
C PHE A 19 -0.69 -19.57 -43.54
N PHE A 20 -1.30 -19.30 -42.39
CA PHE A 20 -0.63 -19.30 -41.09
C PHE A 20 -1.05 -20.50 -40.24
N PRO A 21 -0.16 -21.05 -39.41
CA PRO A 21 -0.46 -22.21 -38.59
C PRO A 21 -1.59 -21.92 -37.60
N SER A 22 -2.45 -22.90 -37.33
CA SER A 22 -3.55 -22.79 -36.35
C SER A 22 -3.09 -22.94 -34.89
N ALA A 23 -1.81 -23.21 -34.66
CA ALA A 23 -1.19 -23.36 -33.34
C ALA A 23 0.09 -22.51 -33.22
N GLY A 24 0.38 -22.08 -31.99
CA GLY A 24 1.54 -21.23 -31.67
C GLY A 24 1.16 -19.76 -31.49
N GLY A 25 1.73 -19.12 -30.47
CA GLY A 25 1.36 -17.77 -30.03
C GLY A 25 -0.12 -17.65 -29.60
N PHE A 26 -0.62 -16.42 -29.47
CA PHE A 26 -1.99 -16.14 -29.09
C PHE A 26 -2.88 -16.01 -30.34
N VAL A 27 -3.40 -17.13 -30.83
CA VAL A 27 -4.25 -17.21 -32.04
C VAL A 27 -5.53 -16.39 -31.90
N ASP A 28 -6.19 -16.44 -30.74
CA ASP A 28 -7.37 -15.61 -30.41
C ASP A 28 -7.08 -14.09 -30.43
N GLY A 29 -5.80 -13.70 -30.48
CA GLY A 29 -5.34 -12.32 -30.58
C GLY A 29 -5.15 -11.81 -32.01
N ARG A 30 -5.39 -12.64 -33.03
CA ARG A 30 -5.34 -12.21 -34.43
C ARG A 30 -6.49 -11.27 -34.74
N TYR A 31 -6.19 -10.18 -35.43
CA TYR A 31 -7.21 -9.23 -35.90
C TYR A 31 -7.60 -9.57 -37.33
N CYS A 32 -8.45 -10.58 -37.47
CA CYS A 32 -8.96 -11.06 -38.75
C CYS A 32 -10.46 -10.80 -38.92
N ALA A 33 -10.90 -10.62 -40.16
CA ALA A 33 -12.30 -10.51 -40.53
C ALA A 33 -12.55 -11.22 -41.85
N ASP A 34 -13.73 -11.85 -41.95
CA ASP A 34 -14.18 -12.50 -43.18
C ASP A 34 -14.60 -11.45 -44.21
N LEU A 35 -14.02 -11.52 -45.40
CA LEU A 35 -14.35 -10.69 -46.54
C LEU A 35 -15.03 -11.55 -47.62
N PRO A 36 -16.10 -11.04 -48.25
CA PRO A 36 -16.69 -11.69 -49.41
C PRO A 36 -15.76 -11.51 -50.62
N VAL A 37 -15.36 -12.63 -51.22
CA VAL A 37 -14.58 -12.72 -52.47
C VAL A 37 -15.42 -13.50 -53.49
N SER A 38 -15.08 -13.43 -54.77
CA SER A 38 -15.83 -14.07 -55.87
C SER A 38 -16.10 -15.57 -55.67
N ASP A 39 -15.21 -16.29 -54.99
CA ASP A 39 -15.29 -17.74 -54.76
C ASP A 39 -15.61 -18.13 -53.29
N GLY A 40 -16.14 -17.22 -52.47
CA GLY A 40 -16.56 -17.51 -51.09
C GLY A 40 -16.13 -16.44 -50.07
N MET A 41 -16.03 -16.82 -48.80
CA MET A 41 -15.52 -15.94 -47.74
C MET A 41 -14.06 -16.26 -47.45
N VAL A 42 -13.21 -15.23 -47.38
CA VAL A 42 -11.79 -15.36 -47.02
C VAL A 42 -11.52 -14.53 -45.76
N SER A 43 -10.89 -15.13 -44.76
CA SER A 43 -10.44 -14.43 -43.55
C SER A 43 -9.14 -13.67 -43.83
N CYS A 44 -9.18 -12.35 -43.73
CA CYS A 44 -8.03 -11.48 -43.90
C CYS A 44 -7.66 -10.79 -42.58
N CYS A 45 -6.37 -10.79 -42.27
CA CYS A 45 -5.82 -10.32 -41.01
C CYS A 45 -4.93 -9.09 -41.17
N ILE A 46 -4.96 -8.23 -40.17
CA ILE A 46 -4.02 -7.10 -40.04
C ILE A 46 -2.66 -7.61 -39.57
N PRO A 47 -1.54 -7.08 -40.10
CA PRO A 47 -0.22 -7.49 -39.64
C PRO A 47 0.05 -7.14 -38.17
N CYS A 48 0.83 -7.98 -37.50
CA CYS A 48 1.29 -7.78 -36.13
C CYS A 48 2.55 -6.88 -36.09
N PRO A 49 2.71 -5.98 -35.10
CA PRO A 49 1.79 -5.64 -34.01
C PRO A 49 0.77 -4.56 -34.42
N ILE A 50 -0.48 -4.74 -34.03
CA ILE A 50 -1.57 -3.79 -34.37
C ILE A 50 -1.31 -2.36 -33.87
N SER A 51 -0.58 -2.20 -32.76
CA SER A 51 -0.22 -0.90 -32.20
C SER A 51 0.59 -0.05 -33.18
N ALA A 52 1.48 -0.64 -33.97
CA ALA A 52 2.27 0.07 -34.96
C ALA A 52 1.40 0.60 -36.12
N TRP A 53 0.33 -0.11 -36.47
CA TRP A 53 -0.62 0.29 -37.51
C TRP A 53 -1.60 1.37 -37.04
N MET A 54 -1.95 1.37 -35.75
CA MET A 54 -2.89 2.34 -35.18
C MET A 54 -2.23 3.64 -34.70
N TYR A 55 -1.01 3.56 -34.14
CA TYR A 55 -0.35 4.68 -33.47
C TYR A 55 0.96 5.11 -34.15
N GLY A 56 1.45 4.37 -35.13
CA GLY A 56 2.78 4.56 -35.71
C GLY A 56 3.88 3.93 -34.85
N ASP A 57 5.14 4.10 -35.29
CA ASP A 57 6.28 3.41 -34.68
C ASP A 57 6.75 4.05 -33.36
N ASP A 58 6.46 5.34 -33.16
CA ASP A 58 6.91 6.13 -32.00
C ASP A 58 6.30 5.66 -30.67
N ILE A 59 5.17 4.95 -30.71
CA ILE A 59 4.47 4.48 -29.51
C ILE A 59 5.35 3.52 -28.69
N SER A 60 6.16 2.72 -29.38
CA SER A 60 7.09 1.77 -28.75
C SER A 60 8.19 2.50 -27.97
N GLN A 61 8.73 3.57 -28.55
CA GLN A 61 9.74 4.41 -27.92
C GLN A 61 9.16 5.17 -26.70
N LYS A 62 7.95 5.72 -26.83
CA LYS A 62 7.27 6.42 -25.73
C LYS A 62 6.91 5.47 -24.59
N ALA A 63 6.44 4.26 -24.90
CA ALA A 63 6.20 3.23 -23.90
C ALA A 63 7.50 2.83 -23.17
N ARG A 64 8.61 2.70 -23.91
CA ARG A 64 9.93 2.42 -23.35
C ARG A 64 10.39 3.52 -22.37
N SER A 65 10.10 4.79 -22.66
CA SER A 65 10.40 5.89 -21.73
C SER A 65 9.69 5.75 -20.39
N ALA A 66 8.44 5.27 -20.36
CA ALA A 66 7.71 5.03 -19.12
C ALA A 66 8.35 3.90 -18.30
N SER A 67 8.83 2.82 -18.94
CA SER A 67 9.53 1.73 -18.23
C SER A 67 10.84 2.18 -17.57
N TRP A 68 11.53 3.19 -18.12
CA TRP A 68 12.72 3.77 -17.47
C TRP A 68 12.40 4.50 -16.15
N ILE A 69 11.18 5.00 -15.98
CA ILE A 69 10.72 5.55 -14.70
C ILE A 69 10.73 4.45 -13.63
N SER A 70 10.22 3.26 -13.96
CA SER A 70 10.25 2.09 -13.07
C SER A 70 11.68 1.68 -12.69
N VAL A 71 12.64 1.78 -13.60
CA VAL A 71 14.08 1.54 -13.30
C VAL A 71 14.61 2.52 -12.25
N ALA A 72 14.21 3.79 -12.31
CA ALA A 72 14.62 4.79 -11.32
C ALA A 72 13.89 4.63 -9.97
N VAL A 73 12.63 4.19 -10.01
CA VAL A 73 11.74 4.09 -8.85
C VAL A 73 11.93 2.80 -8.06
N LEU A 74 12.22 1.67 -8.72
CA LEU A 74 12.42 0.39 -8.04
C LEU A 74 13.51 0.43 -6.95
N PRO A 75 14.71 1.03 -7.17
CA PRO A 75 15.71 1.20 -6.11
C PRO A 75 15.20 1.93 -4.88
N LEU A 76 14.30 2.90 -5.04
CA LEU A 76 13.67 3.62 -3.92
C LEU A 76 12.76 2.70 -3.11
N CYS A 77 12.00 1.84 -3.78
CA CYS A 77 11.17 0.83 -3.11
C CYS A 77 12.02 -0.25 -2.42
N ILE A 78 13.11 -0.69 -3.07
CA ILE A 78 14.08 -1.61 -2.47
C ILE A 78 14.73 -0.98 -1.23
N PHE A 79 15.09 0.31 -1.28
CA PHE A 79 15.61 1.03 -0.12
C PHE A 79 14.64 0.99 1.06
N LEU A 80 13.33 1.13 0.83
CA LEU A 80 12.34 0.97 1.89
C LEU A 80 12.34 -0.45 2.48
N LEU A 81 12.32 -1.48 1.63
CA LEU A 81 12.33 -2.88 2.09
C LEU A 81 13.60 -3.22 2.87
N VAL A 82 14.77 -2.82 2.36
CA VAL A 82 16.06 -3.00 3.05
C VAL A 82 16.08 -2.24 4.36
N SER A 83 15.57 -1.01 4.38
CA SER A 83 15.45 -0.23 5.61
C SER A 83 14.55 -0.95 6.63
N TYR A 84 13.43 -1.55 6.20
CA TYR A 84 12.57 -2.33 7.08
C TYR A 84 13.24 -3.61 7.58
N ALA A 85 14.14 -4.23 6.81
CA ALA A 85 14.86 -5.42 7.22
C ALA A 85 16.00 -5.11 8.20
N VAL A 86 16.81 -4.08 7.90
CA VAL A 86 18.08 -3.80 8.59
C VAL A 86 17.90 -2.84 9.77
N LEU A 87 17.11 -1.77 9.62
CA LEU A 87 17.02 -0.75 10.66
C LEU A 87 16.03 -1.16 11.76
N PRO A 88 16.34 -0.85 13.04
CA PRO A 88 15.45 -1.15 14.15
C PRO A 88 14.15 -0.35 14.06
N VAL A 89 13.11 -0.87 14.73
CA VAL A 89 11.73 -0.32 14.71
C VAL A 89 11.68 1.14 15.15
N LYS A 90 12.60 1.58 16.02
CA LYS A 90 12.71 2.99 16.45
C LYS A 90 12.89 3.99 15.30
N TRP A 91 13.54 3.58 14.21
CA TRP A 91 13.81 4.45 13.06
C TRP A 91 12.76 4.29 11.96
N THR A 92 12.24 3.07 11.77
CA THR A 92 11.37 2.72 10.65
C THR A 92 9.88 2.78 10.98
N HIS A 93 9.51 2.55 12.23
CA HIS A 93 8.12 2.27 12.64
C HIS A 93 7.45 1.24 11.70
N ARG A 94 8.22 0.22 11.30
CA ARG A 94 7.78 -0.77 10.31
C ARG A 94 6.49 -1.47 10.75
N HIS A 95 5.58 -1.64 9.80
CA HIS A 95 4.33 -2.36 9.98
C HIS A 95 4.15 -3.34 8.83
N TYR A 96 3.71 -4.58 9.11
CA TYR A 96 3.60 -5.64 8.10
C TYR A 96 2.74 -5.23 6.90
N LEU A 97 1.62 -4.52 7.14
CA LEU A 97 0.79 -3.96 6.06
C LEU A 97 1.58 -3.10 5.07
N SER A 98 2.53 -2.28 5.54
CA SER A 98 3.33 -1.42 4.64
C SER A 98 4.42 -2.20 3.91
N ILE A 99 4.97 -3.24 4.54
CA ILE A 99 5.96 -4.13 3.93
C ILE A 99 5.33 -4.90 2.77
N CYS A 100 4.21 -5.60 3.01
CA CYS A 100 3.54 -6.39 1.98
C CYS A 100 3.01 -5.54 0.83
N PHE A 101 2.51 -4.34 1.14
CA PHE A 101 2.12 -3.36 0.12
C PHE A 101 3.29 -2.97 -0.78
N THR A 102 4.45 -2.67 -0.17
CA THR A 102 5.67 -2.32 -0.92
C THR A 102 6.18 -3.49 -1.76
N ILE A 103 6.09 -4.72 -1.25
CA ILE A 103 6.44 -5.93 -2.03
C ILE A 103 5.54 -6.02 -3.28
N GLY A 104 4.23 -5.86 -3.14
CA GLY A 104 3.31 -5.87 -4.29
C GLY A 104 3.67 -4.81 -5.35
N ILE A 105 4.02 -3.60 -4.92
CA ILE A 105 4.49 -2.53 -5.82
C ILE A 105 5.81 -2.92 -6.50
N CYS A 106 6.78 -3.47 -5.77
CA CYS A 106 8.03 -3.92 -6.38
C CYS A 106 7.81 -4.95 -7.50
N LEU A 107 6.85 -5.87 -7.34
CA LEU A 107 6.50 -6.83 -8.38
C LEU A 107 5.92 -6.14 -9.63
N MET A 108 5.07 -5.11 -9.44
CA MET A 108 4.58 -4.30 -10.55
C MET A 108 5.71 -3.57 -11.26
N GLU A 109 6.64 -2.93 -10.53
CA GLU A 109 7.76 -2.20 -11.14
C GLU A 109 8.70 -3.13 -11.92
N ILE A 110 8.97 -4.34 -11.39
CA ILE A 110 9.77 -5.36 -12.07
C ILE A 110 9.15 -5.76 -13.42
N ALA A 111 7.82 -5.78 -13.52
CA ALA A 111 7.13 -6.10 -14.76
C ALA A 111 7.45 -5.12 -15.91
N PHE A 112 7.73 -3.86 -15.61
CA PHE A 112 8.15 -2.86 -16.60
C PHE A 112 9.62 -2.98 -16.98
N ILE A 113 10.45 -3.51 -16.09
CA ILE A 113 11.89 -3.63 -16.27
C ILE A 113 12.24 -4.88 -17.11
N ILE A 114 11.51 -5.98 -16.95
CA ILE A 114 11.75 -7.22 -17.70
C ILE A 114 11.80 -6.99 -19.22
N PRO A 115 10.83 -6.29 -19.84
CA PRO A 115 10.87 -6.00 -21.28
C PRO A 115 12.09 -5.18 -21.73
N LEU A 116 12.61 -4.28 -20.89
CA LEU A 116 13.78 -3.46 -21.23
C LEU A 116 15.05 -4.29 -21.41
N GLY A 117 15.21 -5.33 -20.57
CA GLY A 117 16.34 -6.24 -20.63
C GLY A 117 16.16 -7.32 -21.70
N ALA A 118 14.95 -7.89 -21.80
CA ALA A 118 14.68 -9.02 -22.69
C ALA A 118 14.47 -8.62 -24.16
N LYS A 119 14.00 -7.39 -24.43
CA LYS A 119 13.66 -6.88 -25.77
C LYS A 119 12.88 -7.92 -26.62
N PRO A 120 11.72 -8.37 -26.15
CA PRO A 120 11.02 -9.48 -26.78
C PRO A 120 10.43 -9.11 -28.14
N ASP A 121 10.46 -10.07 -29.06
CA ASP A 121 9.67 -10.00 -30.29
C ASP A 121 8.18 -10.13 -29.93
N GLN A 122 7.39 -9.12 -30.32
CA GLN A 122 5.96 -9.06 -29.96
C GLN A 122 5.11 -10.05 -30.76
N CYS A 123 5.61 -10.51 -31.90
CA CYS A 123 4.86 -11.31 -32.87
C CYS A 123 5.52 -12.68 -33.04
N TYR A 124 4.70 -13.74 -32.99
CA TYR A 124 5.11 -15.11 -33.28
C TYR A 124 5.29 -15.33 -34.79
N ASN A 125 4.41 -14.72 -35.59
CA ASN A 125 4.47 -14.63 -37.05
C ASN A 125 3.79 -13.32 -37.51
N ASP A 126 3.69 -13.09 -38.82
CA ASP A 126 3.21 -11.82 -39.38
C ASP A 126 1.79 -11.40 -38.95
N ILE A 127 0.96 -12.31 -38.44
CA ILE A 127 -0.41 -12.01 -37.97
C ILE A 127 -0.67 -12.35 -36.49
N THR A 128 0.17 -13.19 -35.87
CA THR A 128 -0.10 -13.77 -34.54
C THR A 128 0.81 -13.15 -33.48
N PRO A 129 0.25 -12.54 -32.41
CA PRO A 129 1.07 -12.05 -31.29
C PRO A 129 1.64 -13.19 -30.45
N ASN A 130 2.80 -12.94 -29.83
CA ASN A 130 3.39 -13.84 -28.84
C ASN A 130 2.59 -13.81 -27.52
N ASP A 131 2.63 -14.93 -26.80
CA ASP A 131 1.87 -15.17 -25.59
C ASP A 131 2.75 -15.71 -24.46
N MET A 132 2.14 -16.01 -23.31
CA MET A 132 2.89 -16.56 -22.16
C MET A 132 3.54 -17.91 -22.46
N HIS A 133 3.03 -18.68 -23.42
CA HIS A 133 3.52 -20.02 -23.74
C HIS A 133 4.64 -19.97 -24.77
N SER A 134 4.63 -18.99 -25.67
CA SER A 134 5.67 -18.79 -26.66
C SER A 134 6.86 -17.99 -26.14
N THR A 135 6.68 -17.08 -25.18
CA THR A 135 7.76 -16.22 -24.67
C THR A 135 7.74 -16.05 -23.15
N MET A 136 8.84 -16.42 -22.48
CA MET A 136 8.95 -16.35 -21.01
C MET A 136 9.00 -14.92 -20.46
N SER A 137 9.53 -13.96 -21.23
CA SER A 137 9.47 -12.56 -20.83
C SER A 137 8.03 -12.05 -20.78
N CYS A 138 7.15 -12.52 -21.67
CA CYS A 138 5.71 -12.22 -21.63
C CYS A 138 5.09 -12.82 -20.37
N ALA A 139 5.36 -14.11 -20.11
CA ALA A 139 4.84 -14.81 -18.94
C ALA A 139 5.20 -14.10 -17.63
N TRP A 140 6.49 -13.81 -17.40
CA TRP A 140 6.92 -13.17 -16.15
C TRP A 140 6.49 -11.72 -16.04
N SER A 141 6.60 -10.91 -17.10
CA SER A 141 6.18 -9.51 -17.05
C SER A 141 4.66 -9.41 -16.81
N GLY A 142 3.85 -10.15 -17.55
CA GLY A 142 2.40 -10.17 -17.38
C GLY A 142 1.98 -10.71 -16.00
N ALA A 143 2.57 -11.82 -15.55
CA ALA A 143 2.25 -12.39 -14.24
C ALA A 143 2.62 -11.44 -13.10
N MET A 144 3.81 -10.82 -13.13
CA MET A 144 4.26 -9.91 -12.08
C MET A 144 3.44 -8.62 -12.05
N LEU A 145 3.06 -8.08 -13.21
CA LEU A 145 2.19 -6.91 -13.29
C LEU A 145 0.84 -7.19 -12.65
N LEU A 146 0.18 -8.27 -13.08
CA LEU A 146 -1.19 -8.58 -12.68
C LEU A 146 -1.25 -9.07 -11.23
N PHE A 147 -0.29 -9.88 -10.80
CA PHE A 147 -0.17 -10.31 -9.40
C PHE A 147 0.14 -9.14 -8.48
N GLY A 148 1.06 -8.26 -8.88
CA GLY A 148 1.35 -7.03 -8.14
C GLY A 148 0.11 -6.13 -8.01
N GLY A 149 -0.67 -5.97 -9.08
CA GLY A 149 -1.94 -5.24 -9.06
C GLY A 149 -2.96 -5.86 -8.10
N TRP A 150 -3.15 -7.18 -8.15
CA TRP A 150 -4.00 -7.91 -7.21
C TRP A 150 -3.54 -7.73 -5.76
N ALA A 151 -2.24 -7.84 -5.49
CA ALA A 151 -1.66 -7.68 -4.17
C ALA A 151 -1.90 -6.26 -3.64
N VAL A 152 -1.59 -5.23 -4.43
CA VAL A 152 -1.75 -3.82 -4.02
C VAL A 152 -3.21 -3.49 -3.71
N VAL A 153 -4.16 -3.99 -4.51
CA VAL A 153 -5.60 -3.77 -4.28
C VAL A 153 -6.10 -4.52 -3.05
N THR A 154 -5.68 -5.78 -2.87
CA THR A 154 -6.08 -6.57 -1.69
C THR A 154 -5.52 -5.97 -0.41
N TRP A 155 -4.23 -5.61 -0.39
CA TRP A 155 -3.62 -4.94 0.77
C TRP A 155 -4.19 -3.54 1.02
N SER A 156 -4.68 -2.84 -0.02
CA SER A 156 -5.43 -1.59 0.14
C SER A 156 -6.74 -1.81 0.89
N LEU A 157 -7.51 -2.85 0.53
CA LEU A 157 -8.73 -3.22 1.25
C LEU A 157 -8.42 -3.59 2.70
N ILE A 158 -7.45 -4.48 2.94
CA ILE A 158 -7.08 -4.91 4.30
C ILE A 158 -6.65 -3.73 5.16
N ARG A 159 -5.88 -2.79 4.60
CA ARG A 159 -5.47 -1.59 5.31
C ARG A 159 -6.66 -0.68 5.63
N THR A 160 -7.59 -0.54 4.69
CA THR A 160 -8.82 0.23 4.91
C THR A 160 -9.67 -0.39 6.00
N VAL A 161 -9.83 -1.72 6.00
CA VAL A 161 -10.52 -2.48 7.06
C VAL A 161 -9.84 -2.28 8.41
N ALA A 162 -8.51 -2.41 8.46
CA ALA A 162 -7.72 -2.18 9.67
C ALA A 162 -7.95 -0.77 10.23
N PHE A 163 -7.94 0.24 9.36
CA PHE A 163 -8.19 1.63 9.74
C PHE A 163 -9.63 1.85 10.22
N HIS A 164 -10.62 1.30 9.52
CA HIS A 164 -12.04 1.38 9.91
C HIS A 164 -12.28 0.73 11.27
N LEU A 165 -11.71 -0.46 11.52
CA LEU A 165 -11.83 -1.16 12.80
C LEU A 165 -11.18 -0.39 13.95
N GLN A 166 -10.02 0.23 13.73
CA GLN A 166 -9.34 1.03 14.76
C GLN A 166 -10.08 2.33 15.10
N VAL A 167 -10.70 2.97 14.10
CA VAL A 167 -11.31 4.30 14.25
C VAL A 167 -12.78 4.19 14.63
N CYS A 168 -13.58 3.47 13.85
CA CYS A 168 -15.03 3.41 14.04
C CYS A 168 -15.45 2.38 15.09
N TRP A 169 -14.72 1.27 15.18
CA TRP A 169 -15.03 0.17 16.12
C TRP A 169 -14.07 0.12 17.33
N GLU A 170 -13.07 0.99 17.36
CA GLU A 170 -12.11 1.11 18.44
C GLU A 170 -11.32 -0.17 18.79
N VAL A 171 -11.25 -1.13 17.86
CA VAL A 171 -10.62 -2.45 18.06
C VAL A 171 -9.09 -2.35 17.95
N ILE A 172 -8.38 -2.95 18.91
CA ILE A 172 -6.93 -3.12 18.86
C ILE A 172 -6.61 -4.34 17.99
N LEU A 173 -5.82 -4.14 16.94
CA LEU A 173 -5.44 -5.23 16.03
C LEU A 173 -4.42 -6.15 16.70
N GLY A 174 -4.85 -7.36 17.04
CA GLY A 174 -3.99 -8.41 17.62
C GLY A 174 -3.40 -9.40 16.59
N PRO A 175 -2.70 -10.44 17.07
CA PRO A 175 -2.06 -11.45 16.22
C PRO A 175 -3.02 -12.22 15.30
N LYS A 176 -4.27 -12.43 15.74
CA LYS A 176 -5.32 -13.09 14.93
C LYS A 176 -5.63 -12.31 13.65
N PHE A 177 -5.74 -10.98 13.76
CA PHE A 177 -5.94 -10.12 12.60
C PHE A 177 -4.72 -10.13 11.68
N MET A 178 -3.50 -10.14 12.25
CA MET A 178 -2.26 -10.19 11.47
C MET A 178 -2.19 -11.46 10.58
N TRP A 179 -2.45 -12.64 11.14
CA TRP A 179 -2.46 -13.88 10.35
C TRP A 179 -3.60 -13.92 9.32
N GLY A 180 -4.79 -13.46 9.70
CA GLY A 180 -5.90 -13.31 8.75
C GLY A 180 -5.55 -12.37 7.59
N ALA A 181 -4.87 -11.26 7.88
CA ALA A 181 -4.39 -10.32 6.87
C ALA A 181 -3.34 -10.95 5.94
N PHE A 182 -2.42 -11.77 6.43
CA PHE A 182 -1.47 -12.48 5.55
C PHE A 182 -2.15 -13.52 4.67
N ILE A 183 -3.03 -14.35 5.25
CA ILE A 183 -3.75 -15.40 4.52
C ILE A 183 -4.60 -14.77 3.42
N CYS A 184 -5.42 -13.76 3.74
CA CYS A 184 -6.25 -13.09 2.75
C CYS A 184 -5.40 -12.24 1.79
N GLY A 185 -4.40 -11.52 2.31
CA GLY A 185 -3.60 -10.55 1.57
C GLY A 185 -2.70 -11.17 0.50
N TRP A 186 -2.27 -12.42 0.67
CA TRP A 186 -1.53 -13.17 -0.35
C TRP A 186 -2.38 -14.26 -1.01
N GLY A 187 -3.30 -14.87 -0.28
CA GLY A 187 -4.17 -15.92 -0.80
C GLY A 187 -5.11 -15.43 -1.90
N ILE A 188 -5.77 -14.27 -1.71
CA ILE A 188 -6.67 -13.72 -2.74
C ILE A 188 -5.89 -13.39 -4.02
N PRO A 189 -4.75 -12.66 -3.99
CA PRO A 189 -3.93 -12.46 -5.18
C PRO A 189 -3.42 -13.74 -5.83
N ALA A 190 -3.01 -14.74 -5.04
CA ALA A 190 -2.50 -16.01 -5.56
C ALA A 190 -3.59 -16.81 -6.30
N ILE A 191 -4.81 -16.88 -5.74
CA ILE A 191 -5.95 -17.51 -6.41
C ILE A 191 -6.32 -16.71 -7.66
N GLY A 192 -6.44 -15.38 -7.53
CA GLY A 192 -6.81 -14.48 -8.63
C GLY A 192 -5.86 -14.60 -9.83
N ILE A 193 -4.55 -14.57 -9.61
CA ILE A 193 -3.57 -14.73 -10.69
C ILE A 193 -3.61 -16.14 -11.30
N THR A 194 -3.81 -17.18 -10.49
CA THR A 194 -3.84 -18.56 -10.97
C THR A 194 -5.02 -18.78 -11.91
N VAL A 195 -6.23 -18.36 -11.49
CA VAL A 195 -7.44 -18.45 -12.31
C VAL A 195 -7.27 -17.63 -13.59
N MET A 196 -6.79 -16.39 -13.45
CA MET A 196 -6.61 -15.48 -14.59
C MET A 196 -5.59 -16.01 -15.61
N LEU A 197 -4.47 -16.59 -15.19
CA LEU A 197 -3.47 -17.12 -16.11
C LEU A 197 -3.96 -18.41 -16.81
N ILE A 198 -4.73 -19.25 -16.13
CA ILE A 198 -5.27 -20.50 -16.71
C ILE A 198 -6.41 -20.21 -17.71
N LEU A 199 -7.34 -19.31 -17.37
CA LEU A 199 -8.56 -19.10 -18.16
C LEU A 199 -8.39 -18.01 -19.24
N THR A 200 -7.71 -16.92 -18.91
CA THR A 200 -7.57 -15.76 -19.81
C THR A 200 -6.18 -15.71 -20.44
N GLY A 201 -5.14 -15.78 -19.62
CA GLY A 201 -3.76 -15.65 -20.01
C GLY A 201 -3.30 -14.24 -20.39
N VAL A 202 -2.01 -14.12 -20.76
CA VAL A 202 -1.36 -12.85 -21.12
C VAL A 202 -0.69 -12.93 -22.49
N SER A 203 -0.71 -11.82 -23.23
CA SER A 203 -0.06 -11.67 -24.54
C SER A 203 0.44 -10.24 -24.77
N PHE A 204 1.27 -10.04 -25.80
CA PHE A 204 1.67 -8.71 -26.24
C PHE A 204 0.52 -8.01 -26.96
N ARG A 205 0.10 -6.86 -26.43
CA ARG A 205 -1.00 -6.06 -26.99
C ARG A 205 -0.63 -4.58 -27.16
N PHE A 206 0.17 -4.06 -26.25
CA PHE A 206 0.52 -2.63 -26.19
C PHE A 206 2.05 -2.48 -26.13
N GLY A 207 2.70 -2.71 -27.27
CA GLY A 207 4.16 -2.64 -27.37
C GLY A 207 4.84 -3.82 -26.68
N GLU A 208 5.95 -3.54 -26.00
CA GLU A 208 6.86 -4.57 -25.45
C GLU A 208 6.38 -5.17 -24.11
N MET A 209 5.24 -4.74 -23.58
CA MET A 209 4.71 -5.24 -22.32
C MET A 209 3.58 -6.24 -22.54
N CYS A 210 3.66 -7.36 -21.82
CA CYS A 210 2.62 -8.39 -21.81
C CYS A 210 1.48 -7.98 -20.87
N HIS A 211 0.23 -8.17 -21.31
CA HIS A 211 -0.96 -7.78 -20.56
C HIS A 211 -2.06 -8.83 -20.70
N ILE A 212 -3.10 -8.74 -19.86
CA ILE A 212 -4.24 -9.65 -19.90
C ILE A 212 -4.95 -9.66 -21.26
N ASN A 213 -5.32 -10.85 -21.71
CA ASN A 213 -6.08 -11.08 -22.94
C ASN A 213 -7.52 -10.53 -22.86
N ILE A 214 -8.12 -10.19 -24.00
CA ILE A 214 -9.48 -9.62 -24.07
C ILE A 214 -10.54 -10.63 -23.63
N LYS A 215 -10.37 -11.87 -24.08
CA LYS A 215 -11.30 -12.97 -23.84
C LYS A 215 -11.29 -13.28 -22.35
N HIS A 216 -12.44 -13.15 -21.68
CA HIS A 216 -12.60 -13.30 -20.22
C HIS A 216 -11.84 -12.31 -19.31
N GLY A 217 -10.94 -11.46 -19.83
CA GLY A 217 -10.14 -10.55 -19.00
C GLY A 217 -10.94 -9.57 -18.12
N VAL A 218 -12.15 -9.17 -18.56
CA VAL A 218 -13.05 -8.36 -17.72
C VAL A 218 -13.57 -9.17 -16.53
N GLN A 219 -13.94 -10.43 -16.74
CA GLN A 219 -14.53 -11.30 -15.73
C GLN A 219 -13.47 -11.80 -14.74
N ASP A 220 -12.29 -12.15 -15.23
CA ASP A 220 -11.28 -12.84 -14.44
C ASP A 220 -10.33 -11.88 -13.70
N TYR A 221 -10.23 -10.62 -14.14
CA TYR A 221 -9.31 -9.64 -13.54
C TYR A 221 -9.98 -8.32 -13.21
N TRP A 222 -10.49 -7.60 -14.21
CA TRP A 222 -10.91 -6.21 -14.00
C TRP A 222 -12.13 -6.07 -13.10
N ALA A 223 -13.15 -6.91 -13.26
CA ALA A 223 -14.36 -6.86 -12.44
C ALA A 223 -14.08 -7.21 -10.96
N PRO A 224 -13.35 -8.29 -10.63
CA PRO A 224 -12.96 -8.57 -9.25
C PRO A 224 -12.11 -7.47 -8.61
N VAL A 225 -11.10 -6.95 -9.33
CA VAL A 225 -10.23 -5.88 -8.85
C VAL A 225 -11.02 -4.58 -8.63
N MET A 226 -11.95 -4.26 -9.52
CA MET A 226 -12.88 -3.13 -9.36
C MET A 226 -13.79 -3.30 -8.16
N ALA A 227 -14.35 -4.49 -7.94
CA ALA A 227 -15.24 -4.76 -6.81
C ALA A 227 -14.53 -4.57 -5.47
N ILE A 228 -13.30 -5.09 -5.33
CA ILE A 228 -12.47 -4.92 -4.12
C ILE A 228 -12.11 -3.44 -3.93
N SER A 229 -11.74 -2.75 -5.01
CA SER A 229 -11.38 -1.33 -4.98
C SER A 229 -12.57 -0.45 -4.59
N ALA A 230 -13.77 -0.76 -5.09
CA ALA A 230 -15.01 -0.06 -4.73
C ALA A 230 -15.38 -0.30 -3.26
N ALA A 231 -15.27 -1.55 -2.78
CA ALA A 231 -15.50 -1.86 -1.36
C ALA A 231 -14.53 -1.11 -0.45
N ALA A 232 -13.25 -1.06 -0.82
CA ALA A 232 -12.24 -0.28 -0.10
C ALA A 232 -12.57 1.22 -0.13
N LEU A 233 -12.98 1.76 -1.28
CA LEU A 233 -13.34 3.18 -1.40
C LEU A 233 -14.51 3.54 -0.49
N ILE A 234 -15.60 2.75 -0.54
CA ILE A 234 -16.79 2.97 0.29
C ILE A 234 -16.41 2.96 1.78
N LEU A 235 -15.63 1.97 2.21
CA LEU A 235 -15.21 1.85 3.60
C LEU A 235 -14.30 3.01 4.02
N GLN A 236 -13.39 3.43 3.14
CA GLN A 236 -12.48 4.55 3.38
C GLN A 236 -13.25 5.87 3.50
N LEU A 237 -14.22 6.10 2.63
CA LEU A 237 -15.09 7.29 2.66
C LEU A 237 -15.97 7.29 3.91
N ALA A 238 -16.60 6.17 4.26
CA ALA A 238 -17.39 6.05 5.49
C ALA A 238 -16.57 6.38 6.74
N THR A 239 -15.32 5.89 6.79
CA THR A 239 -14.40 6.18 7.90
C THR A 239 -14.03 7.65 7.94
N MET A 240 -13.78 8.28 6.80
CA MET A 240 -13.48 9.72 6.71
C MET A 240 -14.67 10.57 7.15
N VAL A 241 -15.89 10.24 6.71
CA VAL A 241 -17.13 10.91 7.14
C VAL A 241 -17.31 10.80 8.65
N TYR A 242 -17.08 9.62 9.23
CA TYR A 242 -17.12 9.44 10.69
C TYR A 242 -16.07 10.32 11.41
N CYS A 243 -14.83 10.37 10.91
CA CYS A 243 -13.79 11.24 11.47
C CYS A 243 -14.21 12.71 11.45
N ILE A 244 -14.80 13.18 10.35
CA ILE A 244 -15.29 14.55 10.19
C ILE A 244 -16.45 14.80 11.17
N HIS A 245 -17.42 13.90 11.26
CA HIS A 245 -18.56 14.04 12.18
C HIS A 245 -18.09 14.16 13.65
N VAL A 246 -17.17 13.30 14.10
CA VAL A 246 -16.63 13.37 15.47
C VAL A 246 -15.82 14.66 15.68
N TYR A 247 -15.05 15.09 14.67
CA TYR A 247 -14.32 16.36 14.74
C TYR A 247 -15.24 17.55 14.92
N VAL A 248 -16.29 17.66 14.09
CA VAL A 248 -17.29 18.73 14.16
C VAL A 248 -17.97 18.74 15.53
N ARG A 249 -18.41 17.57 16.02
CA ARG A 249 -19.01 17.45 17.36
C ARG A 249 -18.06 17.86 18.48
N SER A 250 -16.77 17.54 18.36
CA SER A 250 -15.76 17.93 19.36
C SER A 250 -15.50 19.44 19.42
N ILE A 251 -15.77 20.18 18.34
CA ILE A 251 -15.71 21.64 18.29
C ILE A 251 -16.96 22.26 18.93
N PHE A 252 -18.15 21.73 18.65
CA PHE A 252 -19.39 22.22 19.27
C PHE A 252 -19.42 21.99 20.79
N ASP A 253 -18.86 20.88 21.28
CA ASP A 253 -18.65 20.70 22.72
C ASP A 253 -17.80 21.84 23.33
N LYS A 254 -16.95 22.55 22.54
CA LYS A 254 -16.10 23.67 22.99
C LYS A 254 -16.87 24.98 23.18
N SER A 255 -17.90 25.23 22.38
CA SER A 255 -18.75 26.42 22.55
C SER A 255 -19.62 26.31 23.79
N ASP A 256 -20.18 25.12 24.05
CA ASP A 256 -21.14 24.91 25.15
C ASP A 256 -20.48 24.90 26.53
N SER A 257 -19.17 24.63 26.62
CA SER A 257 -18.45 24.63 27.90
C SER A 257 -17.83 25.98 28.28
N SER A 258 -18.22 27.08 27.62
CA SER A 258 -17.60 28.41 27.84
C SER A 258 -18.51 29.45 28.50
N THR A 259 -19.73 29.09 28.91
CA THR A 259 -20.62 30.01 29.61
C THR A 259 -21.55 29.28 30.59
N ASN A 260 -21.39 29.62 31.87
CA ASN A 260 -22.33 29.44 32.98
C ASN A 260 -22.72 28.01 33.41
N SER A 261 -22.05 27.50 34.44
CA SER A 261 -22.70 27.32 35.76
C SER A 261 -21.75 26.73 36.79
N SER A 262 -21.61 27.45 37.89
CA SER A 262 -21.05 27.03 39.17
C SER A 262 -21.99 26.05 39.90
N ALA A 263 -22.27 24.90 39.30
CA ALA A 263 -23.00 23.82 39.95
C ALA A 263 -22.05 22.67 40.28
N LEU A 264 -22.05 22.25 41.55
CA LEU A 264 -21.23 21.15 42.06
C LEU A 264 -21.38 19.88 41.19
N PRO A 265 -20.30 19.08 41.06
CA PRO A 265 -20.37 17.82 40.32
C PRO A 265 -21.23 16.83 41.11
N SER A 266 -22.49 16.65 40.73
CA SER A 266 -23.30 15.54 41.20
C SER A 266 -22.78 14.25 40.59
N TYR A 267 -22.26 13.39 41.46
CA TYR A 267 -21.67 12.10 41.14
C TYR A 267 -22.79 11.13 40.71
N SER A 268 -23.20 11.22 39.45
CA SER A 268 -24.06 10.23 38.81
C SER A 268 -23.18 9.13 38.22
N ALA A 269 -23.18 7.96 38.87
CA ALA A 269 -22.66 6.72 38.30
C ALA A 269 -23.57 6.30 37.14
N SER A 270 -23.30 6.80 35.95
CA SER A 270 -23.93 6.35 34.73
C SER A 270 -22.88 6.16 33.65
N VAL A 271 -23.10 5.12 32.84
CA VAL A 271 -22.28 4.65 31.71
C VAL A 271 -21.42 5.77 31.15
N ARG A 272 -20.10 5.64 31.31
CA ARG A 272 -19.11 6.66 30.97
C ARG A 272 -19.20 6.98 29.47
N THR A 273 -20.08 7.89 29.09
CA THR A 273 -20.18 8.39 27.73
C THR A 273 -18.87 9.12 27.47
N VAL A 274 -18.00 8.49 26.69
CA VAL A 274 -16.71 9.06 26.32
C VAL A 274 -17.03 10.40 25.66
N THR A 275 -16.67 11.50 26.32
CA THR A 275 -16.89 12.85 25.78
C THR A 275 -16.31 12.93 24.36
N ALA A 276 -16.99 13.58 23.41
CA ALA A 276 -16.57 13.60 22.01
C ALA A 276 -15.14 14.14 21.83
N ARG A 277 -14.66 14.93 22.80
CA ARG A 277 -13.27 15.38 22.92
C ARG A 277 -12.25 14.26 23.17
N GLN A 278 -12.54 13.31 24.05
CA GLN A 278 -11.66 12.16 24.30
C GLN A 278 -11.57 11.28 23.06
N ALA A 279 -12.71 11.05 22.39
CA ALA A 279 -12.76 10.36 21.11
C ALA A 279 -11.92 11.09 20.04
N TYR A 280 -12.10 12.41 19.88
CA TYR A 280 -11.33 13.21 18.91
C TYR A 280 -9.82 13.18 19.17
N ARG A 281 -9.35 13.32 20.42
CA ARG A 281 -7.91 13.27 20.74
C ARG A 281 -7.29 11.93 20.36
N ARG A 282 -8.02 10.82 20.55
CA ARG A 282 -7.60 9.49 20.13
C ARG A 282 -7.57 9.37 18.61
N ILE A 283 -8.66 9.74 17.94
CA ILE A 283 -8.77 9.71 16.47
C ILE A 283 -7.66 10.54 15.83
N ARG A 284 -7.36 11.73 16.36
CA ARG A 284 -6.27 12.58 15.88
C ARG A 284 -4.92 11.85 15.92
N ARG A 285 -4.61 11.10 16.98
CA ARG A 285 -3.36 10.33 17.07
C ARG A 285 -3.33 9.20 16.04
N VAL A 286 -4.42 8.45 15.89
CA VAL A 286 -4.52 7.35 14.92
C VAL A 286 -4.40 7.90 13.49
N LEU A 287 -5.09 8.99 13.18
CA LEU A 287 -5.03 9.66 11.89
C LEU A 287 -3.62 10.20 11.61
N GLN A 288 -2.96 10.83 12.57
CA GLN A 288 -1.58 11.29 12.42
C GLN A 288 -0.57 10.15 12.15
N LEU A 289 -0.84 8.95 12.65
CA LEU A 289 0.00 7.78 12.39
C LEU A 289 -0.31 7.13 11.03
N GLN A 290 -1.57 7.17 10.59
CA GLN A 290 -2.04 6.44 9.41
C GLN A 290 -2.30 7.31 8.17
N TRP A 291 -2.25 8.65 8.24
CA TRP A 291 -2.63 9.52 7.11
C TRP A 291 -1.80 9.25 5.85
N ARG A 292 -0.51 8.96 6.01
CA ARG A 292 0.37 8.60 4.88
C ARG A 292 -0.10 7.33 4.20
N GLY A 293 -0.61 6.40 5.02
CA GLY A 293 -1.17 5.15 4.54
C GLY A 293 -2.52 5.31 3.85
N VAL A 294 -3.40 6.14 4.42
CA VAL A 294 -4.69 6.50 3.83
C VAL A 294 -4.50 7.22 2.49
N ALA A 295 -3.58 8.17 2.43
CA ALA A 295 -3.26 8.90 1.20
C ALA A 295 -2.79 7.94 0.08
N LEU A 296 -1.89 7.01 0.40
CA LEU A 296 -1.41 6.03 -0.59
C LEU A 296 -2.56 5.14 -1.08
N VAL A 297 -3.40 4.65 -0.18
CA VAL A 297 -4.56 3.82 -0.53
C VAL A 297 -5.52 4.56 -1.46
N LEU A 298 -5.82 5.83 -1.20
CA LEU A 298 -6.68 6.64 -2.07
C LEU A 298 -6.09 6.86 -3.46
N ILE A 299 -4.78 7.13 -3.55
CA ILE A 299 -4.06 7.26 -4.83
C ILE A 299 -4.16 5.95 -5.63
N ILE A 300 -3.89 4.82 -4.97
CA ILE A 300 -3.95 3.49 -5.60
C ILE A 300 -5.37 3.16 -6.10
N ILE A 301 -6.38 3.33 -5.25
CA ILE A 301 -7.78 3.06 -5.62
C ILE A 301 -8.18 3.95 -6.81
N GLY A 302 -7.82 5.24 -6.77
CA GLY A 302 -8.07 6.16 -7.89
C GLY A 302 -7.43 5.69 -9.19
N ASN A 303 -6.16 5.27 -9.13
CA ASN A 303 -5.44 4.72 -10.29
C ASN A 303 -6.10 3.45 -10.81
N VAL A 304 -6.46 2.51 -9.94
CA VAL A 304 -7.07 1.24 -10.32
C VAL A 304 -8.43 1.44 -11.00
N ILE A 305 -9.27 2.33 -10.45
CA ILE A 305 -10.57 2.67 -11.06
C ILE A 305 -10.34 3.31 -12.44
N TYR A 306 -9.41 4.25 -12.54
CA TYR A 306 -9.07 4.89 -13.81
C TYR A 306 -8.59 3.85 -14.84
N PHE A 307 -7.66 2.98 -14.46
CA PHE A 307 -7.12 1.93 -15.33
C PHE A 307 -8.21 0.97 -15.79
N ALA A 308 -9.03 0.46 -14.87
CA ALA A 308 -10.10 -0.46 -15.19
C ALA A 308 -11.11 0.15 -16.17
N VAL A 309 -11.55 1.39 -15.93
CA VAL A 309 -12.50 2.07 -16.83
C VAL A 309 -11.90 2.27 -18.21
N VAL A 310 -10.64 2.69 -18.29
CA VAL A 310 -9.98 2.92 -19.58
C VAL A 310 -9.76 1.60 -20.32
N PHE A 311 -9.19 0.57 -19.69
CA PHE A 311 -8.94 -0.72 -20.34
C PHE A 311 -10.22 -1.44 -20.74
N ILE A 312 -11.27 -1.43 -19.91
CA ILE A 312 -12.58 -2.01 -20.30
C ILE A 312 -13.14 -1.30 -21.54
N LYS A 313 -13.02 0.03 -21.62
CA LYS A 313 -13.44 0.79 -22.80
C LYS A 313 -12.59 0.48 -24.03
N ILE A 314 -11.29 0.33 -23.87
CA ILE A 314 -10.37 -0.05 -24.95
C ILE A 314 -10.74 -1.44 -25.47
N ASP A 315 -10.87 -2.41 -24.58
CA ASP A 315 -11.20 -3.79 -24.94
C ASP A 315 -12.57 -3.89 -25.61
N ALA A 316 -13.57 -3.14 -25.14
CA ALA A 316 -14.88 -3.07 -25.78
C ALA A 316 -14.84 -2.50 -27.21
N LYS A 317 -13.96 -1.53 -27.49
CA LYS A 317 -13.76 -0.95 -28.83
C LYS A 317 -12.92 -1.83 -29.75
N MET A 318 -11.96 -2.56 -29.19
CA MET A 318 -11.03 -3.41 -29.93
C MET A 318 -11.56 -4.82 -30.18
N LYS A 319 -12.61 -5.25 -29.47
CA LYS A 319 -13.22 -6.56 -29.69
C LYS A 319 -13.75 -6.67 -31.12
N ILE A 320 -13.42 -7.77 -31.79
CA ILE A 320 -13.88 -8.08 -33.15
C ILE A 320 -15.38 -8.37 -33.10
N THR A 321 -16.18 -7.36 -33.42
CA THR A 321 -17.65 -7.42 -33.53
C THR A 321 -18.07 -6.75 -34.82
N LYS A 322 -19.25 -7.10 -35.36
CA LYS A 322 -19.75 -6.51 -36.61
C LYS A 322 -19.79 -4.97 -36.56
N ASP A 323 -20.23 -4.41 -35.43
CA ASP A 323 -20.30 -2.96 -35.24
C ASP A 323 -18.92 -2.28 -35.21
N ASN A 324 -17.94 -2.91 -34.56
CA ASN A 324 -16.58 -2.37 -34.47
C ASN A 324 -15.85 -2.49 -35.81
N ILE A 325 -16.07 -3.58 -36.56
CA ILE A 325 -15.55 -3.74 -37.93
C ILE A 325 -16.13 -2.64 -38.83
N HIS A 326 -17.43 -2.37 -38.75
CA HIS A 326 -18.07 -1.30 -39.51
C HIS A 326 -17.49 0.08 -39.16
N LYS A 327 -17.23 0.34 -37.87
CA LYS A 327 -16.53 1.56 -37.44
C LYS A 327 -15.11 1.64 -37.99
N ALA A 328 -14.39 0.52 -38.04
CA ALA A 328 -13.02 0.44 -38.54
C ALA A 328 -12.90 0.51 -40.07
N GLN A 329 -14.00 0.36 -40.79
CA GLN A 329 -14.02 0.30 -42.25
C GLN A 329 -13.31 1.48 -42.95
N PRO A 330 -13.49 2.76 -42.56
CA PRO A 330 -12.77 3.87 -43.19
C PRO A 330 -11.25 3.75 -43.07
N TRP A 331 -10.76 3.29 -41.91
CA TRP A 331 -9.34 3.06 -41.68
C TRP A 331 -8.82 1.87 -42.49
N LEU A 332 -9.56 0.76 -42.52
CA LEU A 332 -9.19 -0.43 -43.31
C LEU A 332 -9.15 -0.12 -44.82
N ILE A 333 -10.12 0.65 -45.33
CA ILE A 333 -10.13 1.10 -46.72
C ILE A 333 -8.95 2.03 -47.00
N CYS A 334 -8.64 2.96 -46.09
CA CYS A 334 -7.47 3.82 -46.24
C CYS A 334 -6.18 3.01 -46.38
N LEU A 335 -5.99 1.98 -45.54
CA LEU A 335 -4.81 1.10 -45.60
C LEU A 335 -4.73 0.36 -46.93
N MET A 336 -5.87 -0.11 -47.44
CA MET A 336 -5.98 -0.79 -48.72
C MET A 336 -5.60 0.13 -49.89
N VAL A 337 -6.21 1.33 -49.96
CA VAL A 337 -5.97 2.31 -51.03
C VAL A 337 -4.54 2.82 -51.00
N SER A 338 -3.99 3.03 -49.80
CA SER A 338 -2.62 3.51 -49.61
C SER A 338 -1.57 2.41 -49.72
N ARG A 339 -1.96 1.17 -50.09
CA ARG A 339 -1.08 0.00 -50.21
C ARG A 339 -0.21 -0.24 -48.97
N GLY A 340 -0.76 0.00 -47.78
CA GLY A 340 -0.08 -0.20 -46.51
C GLY A 340 0.73 0.99 -45.97
N ASP A 341 0.63 2.18 -46.58
CA ASP A 341 1.20 3.40 -45.98
C ASP A 341 0.39 3.84 -44.74
N LYS A 342 0.80 3.36 -43.58
CA LYS A 342 0.15 3.61 -42.28
C LYS A 342 0.06 5.09 -41.92
N TYR A 343 1.03 5.92 -42.32
CA TYR A 343 1.09 7.33 -41.92
C TYR A 343 -0.06 8.16 -42.50
N LYS A 344 -0.51 7.82 -43.72
CA LYS A 344 -1.68 8.46 -44.35
C LYS A 344 -3.00 8.11 -43.67
N CYS A 345 -3.04 7.01 -42.93
CA CYS A 345 -4.26 6.47 -42.33
C CYS A 345 -4.33 6.66 -40.81
N LEU A 346 -3.34 7.32 -40.19
CA LEU A 346 -3.31 7.54 -38.75
C LEU A 346 -4.50 8.38 -38.26
N ASP A 347 -4.99 9.32 -39.06
CA ASP A 347 -6.12 10.17 -38.64
C ASP A 347 -7.44 9.39 -38.56
N GLU A 348 -7.63 8.38 -39.41
CA GLU A 348 -8.76 7.45 -39.29
C GLU A 348 -8.54 6.47 -38.13
N ALA A 349 -7.30 6.03 -37.88
CA ALA A 349 -6.96 5.16 -36.77
C ALA A 349 -7.24 5.79 -35.40
N LYS A 350 -6.94 7.10 -35.24
CA LYS A 350 -7.21 7.88 -34.02
C LYS A 350 -8.69 7.87 -33.61
N LYS A 351 -9.62 7.70 -34.56
CA LYS A 351 -11.06 7.66 -34.29
C LYS A 351 -11.51 6.31 -33.71
N LEU A 352 -10.71 5.26 -33.86
CA LEU A 352 -11.02 3.89 -33.45
C LEU A 352 -10.51 3.57 -32.05
N GLY A 353 -9.25 3.93 -31.80
CA GLY A 353 -8.54 3.58 -30.58
C GLY A 353 -8.73 4.58 -29.43
N PRO A 354 -8.23 4.25 -28.23
CA PRO A 354 -7.84 5.27 -27.24
C PRO A 354 -6.78 6.20 -27.84
N ASN A 355 -6.79 7.47 -27.43
CA ASN A 355 -5.72 8.39 -27.82
C ASN A 355 -4.37 7.88 -27.29
N GLU A 356 -3.31 8.08 -28.07
CA GLU A 356 -1.93 7.81 -27.67
C GLU A 356 -1.59 8.44 -26.31
N ALA A 357 -2.06 9.68 -26.07
CA ALA A 357 -1.88 10.37 -24.80
C ALA A 357 -2.49 9.61 -23.61
N THR A 358 -3.64 8.95 -23.80
CA THR A 358 -4.26 8.13 -22.77
C THR A 358 -3.39 6.92 -22.46
N LEU A 359 -2.88 6.23 -23.47
CA LEU A 359 -1.97 5.08 -23.29
C LEU A 359 -0.69 5.48 -22.57
N LEU A 360 -0.08 6.60 -22.96
CA LEU A 360 1.12 7.11 -22.30
C LEU A 360 0.84 7.52 -20.84
N ALA A 361 -0.29 8.19 -20.59
CA ALA A 361 -0.69 8.56 -19.23
C ALA A 361 -0.89 7.33 -18.34
N LEU A 362 -1.46 6.23 -18.86
CA LEU A 362 -1.59 4.97 -18.12
C LEU A 362 -0.22 4.43 -17.71
N LEU A 363 0.72 4.34 -18.65
CA LEU A 363 2.07 3.81 -18.40
C LEU A 363 2.85 4.67 -17.40
N ILE A 364 2.74 6.00 -17.50
CA ILE A 364 3.39 6.94 -16.57
C ILE A 364 2.75 6.84 -15.18
N LEU A 365 1.42 6.84 -15.07
CA LEU A 365 0.75 6.74 -13.76
C LEU A 365 1.09 5.43 -13.05
N LEU A 366 1.20 4.35 -13.82
CA LEU A 366 1.50 3.02 -13.31
C LEU A 366 2.96 2.91 -12.83
N SER A 367 3.92 3.50 -13.53
CA SER A 367 5.33 3.58 -13.13
C SER A 367 5.61 4.59 -12.00
N LEU A 368 4.73 5.57 -11.79
CA LEU A 368 4.83 6.52 -10.67
C LEU A 368 4.27 5.96 -9.34
N VAL A 369 3.64 4.78 -9.35
CA VAL A 369 3.10 4.16 -8.13
C VAL A 369 4.19 3.94 -7.08
N GLY A 370 5.35 3.42 -7.47
CA GLY A 370 6.47 3.24 -6.55
C GLY A 370 7.03 4.56 -6.01
N LEU A 371 6.96 5.64 -6.78
CA LEU A 371 7.39 6.96 -6.33
C LEU A 371 6.50 7.45 -5.19
N TRP A 372 5.18 7.33 -5.33
CA TRP A 372 4.23 7.68 -4.26
C TRP A 372 4.43 6.83 -3.01
N ASN A 373 4.73 5.54 -3.18
CA ASN A 373 5.06 4.66 -2.07
C ASN A 373 6.31 5.15 -1.33
N PHE A 374 7.37 5.52 -2.05
CA PHE A 374 8.57 6.09 -1.45
C PHE A 374 8.28 7.40 -0.73
N VAL A 375 7.65 8.38 -1.38
CA VAL A 375 7.35 9.69 -0.79
C VAL A 375 6.49 9.55 0.48
N LEU A 376 5.49 8.67 0.46
CA LEU A 376 4.58 8.49 1.58
C LEU A 376 5.13 7.59 2.67
N PHE A 377 6.05 6.65 2.43
CA PHE A 377 6.56 5.78 3.50
C PHE A 377 8.00 6.08 3.93
N ALA A 378 8.80 6.75 3.12
CA ALA A 378 10.11 7.23 3.52
C ALA A 378 9.95 8.28 4.63
N ARG A 379 10.59 8.01 5.77
CA ARG A 379 10.62 8.93 6.91
C ARG A 379 12.02 9.50 7.07
N PRO A 380 12.18 10.79 7.42
CA PRO A 380 13.48 11.37 7.75
C PRO A 380 14.26 10.56 8.80
N SER A 381 13.55 9.95 9.76
CA SER A 381 14.12 9.06 10.77
C SER A 381 14.85 7.84 10.19
N MET A 382 14.45 7.33 9.03
CA MET A 382 15.11 6.20 8.38
C MET A 382 16.50 6.62 7.88
N PHE A 383 16.64 7.82 7.31
CA PHE A 383 17.93 8.34 6.86
C PHE A 383 18.88 8.61 8.04
N LEU A 384 18.36 9.13 9.16
CA LEU A 384 19.14 9.25 10.39
C LEU A 384 19.57 7.88 10.93
N GLY A 385 18.71 6.87 10.87
CA GLY A 385 19.06 5.50 11.24
C GLY A 385 20.15 4.89 10.37
N TRP A 386 20.14 5.15 9.07
CA TRP A 386 21.24 4.76 8.17
C TRP A 386 22.54 5.49 8.51
N ALA A 387 22.49 6.80 8.76
CA ALA A 387 23.66 7.57 9.16
C ALA A 387 24.25 7.08 10.49
N ASP A 388 23.40 6.74 11.47
CA ASP A 388 23.78 6.16 12.76
C ASP A 388 24.44 4.78 12.59
N LEU A 389 23.87 3.91 11.76
CA LEU A 389 24.42 2.59 11.45
C LEU A 389 25.79 2.68 10.77
N ILE A 390 25.92 3.58 9.79
CA ILE A 390 27.18 3.80 9.06
C ILE A 390 28.24 4.37 10.01
N LYS A 391 27.91 5.37 10.82
CA LYS A 391 28.82 5.94 11.82
C LYS A 391 29.27 4.91 12.83
N THR A 392 28.35 4.11 13.38
CA THR A 392 28.69 3.07 14.36
C THR A 392 29.62 2.01 13.76
N LYS A 393 29.39 1.58 12.51
CA LYS A 393 30.29 0.63 11.82
C LYS A 393 31.65 1.21 11.48
N VAL A 394 31.73 2.49 11.14
CA VAL A 394 33.00 3.18 10.85
C VAL A 394 33.78 3.40 12.15
N GLN A 395 33.12 3.81 13.23
CA GLN A 395 33.76 4.13 14.50
C GLN A 395 34.16 2.87 15.30
N GLN A 396 33.39 1.79 15.24
CA GLN A 396 33.78 0.50 15.84
C GLN A 396 35.00 -0.16 15.19
N ARG A 397 35.38 0.23 13.96
CA ARG A 397 36.66 -0.22 13.37
C ARG A 397 37.88 0.48 13.99
N HIS A 398 37.68 1.57 14.74
CA HIS A 398 38.76 2.35 15.35
C HIS A 398 38.86 2.22 16.88
N GLU A 399 37.95 1.49 17.53
CA GLU A 399 38.08 1.16 18.95
C GLU A 399 38.44 -0.31 19.12
N PHE A 400 39.70 -0.57 19.52
CA PHE A 400 40.08 -1.83 20.16
C PHE A 400 39.39 -1.88 21.53
N VAL A 401 38.14 -2.35 21.56
CA VAL A 401 37.38 -2.46 22.80
C VAL A 401 37.79 -3.73 23.53
N SER A 402 38.40 -3.55 24.71
CA SER A 402 38.67 -4.59 25.70
C SER A 402 37.38 -5.34 26.07
N ALA A 403 37.48 -6.65 26.23
CA ALA A 403 36.37 -7.61 26.37
C ALA A 403 35.35 -7.31 27.49
N ASP A 404 35.61 -6.36 28.39
CA ASP A 404 34.79 -6.03 29.55
C ASP A 404 33.52 -5.21 29.27
N ALA A 405 33.42 -4.54 28.11
CA ALA A 405 32.24 -3.70 27.82
C ALA A 405 30.99 -4.49 27.41
N ARG A 406 31.09 -5.81 27.20
CA ARG A 406 30.01 -6.65 26.67
C ARG A 406 28.92 -7.01 27.69
N ASN A 407 29.11 -6.68 28.97
CA ASN A 407 28.19 -7.04 30.06
C ASN A 407 27.14 -5.99 30.43
N ARG A 408 27.01 -4.86 29.71
CA ARG A 408 25.85 -3.96 29.87
C ARG A 408 24.76 -4.31 28.87
N SER A 409 23.89 -5.21 29.34
CA SER A 409 22.60 -5.71 28.82
C SER A 409 21.92 -4.93 27.68
N PRO A 410 21.38 -5.63 26.65
CA PRO A 410 20.39 -5.06 25.75
C PRO A 410 19.04 -4.89 26.46
N ASP A 411 18.41 -3.74 26.29
CA ASP A 411 17.12 -3.36 26.87
C ASP A 411 15.98 -4.26 26.32
N THR A 412 15.63 -5.31 27.07
CA THR A 412 14.62 -6.33 26.74
C THR A 412 13.17 -5.85 26.90
N ARG A 413 12.94 -4.60 27.32
CA ARG A 413 11.61 -4.05 27.62
C ARG A 413 10.67 -3.80 26.43
N THR A 414 11.08 -4.10 25.20
CA THR A 414 10.25 -3.83 24.00
C THR A 414 9.42 -5.05 23.55
N TYR A 415 9.55 -6.20 24.22
CA TYR A 415 8.78 -7.42 23.92
C TYR A 415 7.71 -7.78 24.98
N GLU A 416 7.58 -7.01 26.06
CA GLU A 416 6.62 -7.25 27.17
C GLU A 416 5.16 -6.83 26.88
N MET A 417 4.66 -7.00 25.64
CA MET A 417 3.21 -6.82 25.35
C MET A 417 2.53 -8.09 24.82
N LEU A 418 3.15 -9.26 24.99
CA LEU A 418 2.53 -10.54 24.66
C LEU A 418 2.87 -11.57 25.75
N GLU A 419 2.18 -11.49 26.89
CA GLU A 419 1.77 -12.62 27.74
C GLU A 419 1.18 -12.09 29.06
N SER A 420 -0.14 -11.99 29.12
CA SER A 420 -0.88 -11.83 30.37
C SER A 420 -1.65 -13.12 30.64
N SER A 421 -0.94 -14.17 31.04
CA SER A 421 -1.56 -15.39 31.59
C SER A 421 -0.49 -16.28 32.23
N GLY A 422 -0.38 -16.21 33.56
CA GLY A 422 0.40 -17.15 34.38
C GLY A 422 1.12 -16.49 35.54
N LEU A 423 0.44 -16.29 36.67
CA LEU A 423 1.10 -16.10 37.97
C LEU A 423 1.97 -17.34 38.27
N PRO A 424 3.16 -17.19 38.86
CA PRO A 424 3.24 -17.37 40.32
C PRO A 424 4.28 -16.51 41.08
N VAL A 425 3.95 -16.31 42.37
CA VAL A 425 4.83 -16.21 43.56
C VAL A 425 5.68 -14.93 43.76
N THR A 426 5.10 -14.06 44.59
CA THR A 426 5.71 -13.20 45.63
C THR A 426 7.23 -13.20 45.76
N LYS A 427 7.85 -12.03 45.53
CA LYS A 427 8.97 -11.52 46.33
C LYS A 427 8.73 -10.03 46.66
N THR A 428 8.70 -9.73 47.95
CA THR A 428 8.77 -8.38 48.54
C THR A 428 10.07 -7.69 48.13
N PRO A 429 10.08 -6.37 47.83
CA PRO A 429 11.33 -5.65 47.66
C PRO A 429 11.98 -5.37 49.02
N GLU A 430 13.24 -5.80 49.17
CA GLU A 430 14.09 -5.46 50.32
C GLU A 430 14.39 -3.94 50.36
N PRO A 431 14.43 -3.31 51.55
CA PRO A 431 14.76 -1.91 51.67
C PRO A 431 16.27 -1.67 51.48
N ILE A 432 16.61 -0.77 50.56
CA ILE A 432 17.98 -0.24 50.42
C ILE A 432 18.31 0.58 51.66
N VAL A 433 19.12 0.02 52.55
CA VAL A 433 19.77 0.73 53.65
C VAL A 433 20.92 1.54 53.08
N ARG A 434 20.83 2.88 53.10
CA ARG A 434 22.00 3.76 52.94
C ARG A 434 22.52 4.14 54.32
N SER A 435 23.78 3.79 54.59
CA SER A 435 24.51 4.23 55.78
C SER A 435 24.72 5.75 55.78
N PRO A 436 24.57 6.44 56.92
CA PRO A 436 24.94 7.85 57.03
C PRO A 436 26.42 7.97 57.38
N THR A 437 27.18 8.73 56.58
CA THR A 437 28.53 9.17 56.96
C THR A 437 28.46 10.63 57.42
N PRO A 438 28.97 10.99 58.61
CA PRO A 438 29.03 12.37 59.05
C PRO A 438 30.36 13.00 58.59
N SER A 439 30.30 14.10 57.86
CA SER A 439 31.41 15.06 57.89
C SER A 439 30.87 16.48 57.72
N ARG A 440 31.11 17.25 58.77
CA ARG A 440 30.81 18.65 58.96
C ARG A 440 31.99 19.41 58.36
N ALA A 441 31.75 20.23 57.34
CA ALA A 441 32.72 21.23 56.90
C ALA A 441 31.98 22.52 56.51
N ILE A 442 32.45 23.61 57.08
CA ILE A 442 31.93 24.97 57.01
C ILE A 442 32.35 25.61 55.66
N SER A 443 31.46 26.46 55.12
CA SER A 443 31.54 27.42 53.99
C SER A 443 32.93 28.06 53.70
N PRO A 444 33.20 28.71 52.53
CA PRO A 444 32.27 29.60 51.79
C PRO A 444 32.37 29.67 50.24
N GLU A 445 31.36 30.36 49.68
CA GLU A 445 31.34 31.12 48.42
C GLU A 445 31.75 30.44 47.10
N GLY A 446 30.75 30.16 46.25
CA GLY A 446 30.98 29.86 44.84
C GLY A 446 29.70 29.48 44.11
N LYS A 447 29.23 30.36 43.23
CA LYS A 447 28.01 30.25 42.41
C LYS A 447 27.91 28.90 41.69
N SER A 448 26.97 28.04 42.11
CA SER A 448 26.56 26.87 41.33
C SER A 448 25.23 27.14 40.62
N TYR A 449 25.30 27.26 39.30
CA TYR A 449 24.13 27.29 38.40
C TYR A 449 23.59 25.87 38.23
N GLY A 450 22.84 25.38 39.22
CA GLY A 450 21.99 24.21 39.12
C GLY A 450 20.53 24.65 39.24
N ARG A 451 19.76 24.51 38.15
CA ARG A 451 18.33 24.83 38.13
C ARG A 451 17.59 23.83 39.03
N GLU A 452 17.39 24.16 40.30
CA GLU A 452 16.49 23.43 41.19
C GLU A 452 15.10 23.38 40.55
N ALA A 453 14.67 22.19 40.13
CA ALA A 453 13.32 21.98 39.62
C ALA A 453 12.33 22.11 40.78
N ARG A 454 11.83 23.33 41.02
CA ARG A 454 10.76 23.61 41.98
C ARG A 454 9.52 22.82 41.57
N TYR A 455 9.19 21.78 42.34
CA TYR A 455 8.03 20.94 42.14
C TYR A 455 6.75 21.78 42.28
N VAL A 456 6.00 21.95 41.19
CA VAL A 456 4.71 22.67 41.19
C VAL A 456 3.59 21.67 41.42
N ARG A 457 2.92 21.79 42.57
CA ARG A 457 1.82 20.92 42.97
C ARG A 457 0.53 21.19 42.16
N PRO A 458 -0.16 20.16 41.67
CA PRO A 458 -1.58 20.27 41.29
C PRO A 458 -2.45 20.44 42.53
N SER A 459 -3.48 21.28 42.48
CA SER A 459 -4.35 21.64 43.62
C SER A 459 -5.17 20.50 44.21
N MET A 460 -5.08 19.28 43.67
CA MET A 460 -5.90 18.12 44.06
C MET A 460 -5.09 16.85 44.39
N SER A 461 -3.83 16.97 44.79
CA SER A 461 -3.04 15.83 45.28
C SER A 461 -3.09 15.71 46.80
N PHE A 462 -3.60 14.59 47.31
CA PHE A 462 -3.65 14.26 48.75
C PHE A 462 -2.50 13.36 49.23
N SER A 463 -1.50 13.12 48.38
CA SER A 463 -0.40 12.19 48.65
C SER A 463 0.92 12.96 48.65
N SER A 464 1.17 13.77 49.68
CA SER A 464 2.47 14.41 49.90
C SER A 464 3.22 13.75 51.07
N PRO A 465 4.50 13.41 50.94
CA PRO A 465 5.33 13.04 52.08
C PRO A 465 5.43 14.22 53.05
N ARG A 466 4.98 14.05 54.30
CA ARG A 466 5.14 15.08 55.34
C ARG A 466 6.54 14.96 55.95
N PRO A 467 7.24 16.08 56.21
CA PRO A 467 8.52 16.07 56.89
C PRO A 467 8.37 15.50 58.32
N PRO A 468 9.36 14.74 58.83
CA PRO A 468 9.30 14.15 60.16
C PRO A 468 9.63 15.23 61.20
N SER A 469 8.65 16.06 61.56
CA SER A 469 8.75 17.03 62.67
C SER A 469 7.36 17.53 63.06
N ALA A 470 6.43 16.61 63.30
CA ALA A 470 5.16 16.92 63.96
C ALA A 470 4.63 15.70 64.72
N THR A 471 5.49 15.05 65.50
CA THR A 471 5.09 14.15 66.59
C THR A 471 5.36 14.86 67.91
N GLN A 472 4.53 15.84 68.25
CA GLN A 472 4.27 16.22 69.64
C GLN A 472 2.80 16.66 69.74
N GLY A 473 1.99 15.83 70.40
CA GLY A 473 0.75 16.28 71.06
C GLY A 473 -0.52 16.46 70.22
N ARG A 474 -0.96 15.43 69.48
CA ARG A 474 -2.39 15.28 69.20
C ARG A 474 -2.86 13.86 69.54
N GLU A 475 -3.63 13.79 70.61
CA GLU A 475 -4.44 12.64 70.99
C GLU A 475 -5.43 12.34 69.86
N TRP A 476 -5.45 11.09 69.42
CA TRP A 476 -6.31 10.64 68.33
C TRP A 476 -7.71 10.38 68.90
N ASP A 477 -8.69 11.17 68.47
CA ASP A 477 -10.09 11.04 68.90
C ASP A 477 -10.84 10.03 68.00
N PRO A 478 -11.26 8.87 68.52
CA PRO A 478 -11.99 7.87 67.74
C PRO A 478 -13.39 8.33 67.30
N GLN A 479 -13.95 9.43 67.82
CA GLN A 479 -15.27 9.92 67.44
C GLN A 479 -15.30 10.71 66.11
N GLU A 480 -14.16 11.17 65.61
CA GLU A 480 -14.08 11.86 64.31
C GLU A 480 -14.00 10.90 63.11
N THR A 481 -13.78 9.62 63.36
CA THR A 481 -13.86 8.56 62.36
C THR A 481 -15.10 7.72 62.63
N PHE A 482 -15.95 7.51 61.61
CA PHE A 482 -17.12 6.62 61.67
C PHE A 482 -16.75 5.12 61.82
N ALA A 483 -15.78 4.80 62.67
CA ALA A 483 -15.32 3.46 62.98
C ALA A 483 -15.98 2.98 64.28
N SER A 484 -16.50 1.75 64.28
CA SER A 484 -17.15 1.14 65.43
C SER A 484 -16.15 0.89 66.57
N ALA A 485 -16.49 1.33 67.79
CA ALA A 485 -15.66 1.13 68.98
C ALA A 485 -15.83 -0.30 69.53
N HIS A 486 -14.74 -1.06 69.66
CA HIS A 486 -14.74 -2.34 70.35
C HIS A 486 -14.77 -2.14 71.87
N GLN A 487 -15.87 -2.54 72.52
CA GLN A 487 -15.95 -2.66 73.97
C GLN A 487 -15.16 -3.89 74.45
N HIS A 488 -14.16 -3.67 75.30
CA HIS A 488 -13.50 -4.72 76.06
C HIS A 488 -14.26 -4.98 77.36
N GLN A 489 -14.75 -6.21 77.53
CA GLN A 489 -15.36 -6.72 78.75
C GLN A 489 -14.28 -7.37 79.64
N PRO A 490 -14.13 -7.02 80.93
CA PRO A 490 -13.16 -7.65 81.81
C PRO A 490 -13.72 -8.93 82.42
N SER A 491 -12.89 -9.98 82.39
CA SER A 491 -13.10 -11.25 83.07
C SER A 491 -12.93 -11.13 84.58
N ARG A 492 -13.83 -11.78 85.32
CA ARG A 492 -13.58 -12.40 86.62
C ARG A 492 -13.95 -13.86 86.54
#